data_AF-A0A7V6G3P8-F1
#
_entry.id   AF-A0A7V6G3P8-F1
#
_cell.length_a   1.000
_cell.length_b   1.000
_cell.length_c   1.000
_cell.angle_alpha   90.00
_cell.angle_beta   90.00
_cell.angle_gamma   90.00
#
_symmetry.space_group_name_H-M   'P 1'
#
loop_
_entity.id
_entity.type
_entity.pdbx_description
1 polymer ?
#
loop_
_entity_poly.entity_id
_entity_poly.type
_entity_poly.pdbx_seq_one_letter_code
_entity_poly.pdbx_strand_id
1 'polypeptide(L)'
;MKKTITLILAVILSITVYGQNVYTIIYDSWTSGSWANSSKHIFTYDVNDYLIKTQIQRWDAQTNSYKIYSQVNYTNNSNGTIQQSIFQIWDNGTSSWNNLERKTYTYNVFDKPLTVTYEGWQSGSWQNLKKYFFYL
;
A
#
# COMPACT_ATOMS: atom_id res chain seq x y z
N MET A 1 -57.88 -24.43 -26.87
CA MET A 1 -57.30 -23.60 -25.80
C MET A 1 -55.78 -23.64 -25.95
N LYS A 2 -55.15 -22.57 -26.45
CA LYS A 2 -53.69 -22.49 -26.59
C LYS A 2 -53.11 -22.10 -25.23
N LYS A 3 -52.22 -22.94 -24.67
CA LYS A 3 -51.49 -22.65 -23.43
C LYS A 3 -50.26 -21.83 -23.79
N THR A 4 -50.25 -20.55 -23.42
CA THR A 4 -49.05 -19.70 -23.50
C THR A 4 -48.21 -19.96 -22.26
N ILE A 5 -46.98 -20.44 -22.44
CA ILE A 5 -45.99 -20.55 -21.37
C ILE A 5 -45.14 -19.27 -21.43
N THR A 6 -45.29 -18.40 -20.44
CA THR A 6 -44.44 -17.22 -20.29
C THR A 6 -43.19 -17.60 -19.51
N LEU A 7 -42.03 -17.56 -20.16
CA LEU A 7 -40.73 -17.73 -19.52
C LEU A 7 -40.25 -16.36 -19.01
N ILE A 8 -40.17 -16.18 -17.69
CA ILE A 8 -39.57 -14.98 -17.08
C ILE A 8 -38.08 -15.24 -16.91
N LEU A 9 -37.26 -14.58 -17.73
CA LEU A 9 -35.80 -14.58 -17.57
C LEU A 9 -35.44 -13.54 -16.50
N ALA A 10 -35.21 -13.99 -15.27
CA ALA A 10 -34.71 -13.13 -14.20
C ALA A 10 -33.20 -12.93 -14.36
N VAL A 11 -32.77 -11.81 -14.91
CA VAL A 11 -31.37 -11.37 -14.89
C VAL A 11 -31.09 -10.80 -13.50
N ILE A 12 -30.43 -11.58 -12.64
CA ILE A 12 -29.90 -11.07 -11.37
C ILE A 12 -28.57 -10.39 -11.69
N LEU A 13 -28.60 -9.06 -11.84
CA LEU A 13 -27.40 -8.23 -11.78
C LEU A 13 -27.02 -8.06 -10.31
N SER A 14 -26.12 -8.91 -9.81
CA SER A 14 -25.43 -8.63 -8.56
C SER A 14 -24.36 -7.58 -8.81
N ILE A 15 -24.70 -6.31 -8.60
CA ILE A 15 -23.70 -5.24 -8.52
C ILE A 15 -23.04 -5.38 -7.16
N THR A 16 -21.95 -6.15 -7.09
CA THR A 16 -21.01 -6.05 -5.98
C THR A 16 -20.31 -4.70 -6.13
N VAL A 17 -20.69 -3.73 -5.30
CA VAL A 17 -19.96 -2.48 -5.14
C VAL A 17 -18.68 -2.84 -4.39
N TYR A 18 -17.63 -3.24 -5.11
CA TYR A 18 -16.29 -3.26 -4.56
C TYR A 18 -15.90 -1.81 -4.26
N GLY A 19 -15.34 -1.56 -3.07
CA GLY A 19 -14.74 -0.27 -2.78
C GLY A 19 -13.66 0.02 -3.82
N GLN A 20 -13.66 1.22 -4.43
CA GLN A 20 -12.70 1.56 -5.45
C GLN A 20 -11.29 1.66 -4.85
N ASN A 21 -10.33 0.92 -5.43
CA ASN A 21 -8.93 1.06 -5.09
C ASN A 21 -8.41 2.45 -5.45
N VAL A 22 -7.69 3.07 -4.53
CA VAL A 22 -7.06 4.37 -4.74
C VAL A 22 -5.69 4.15 -5.37
N TYR A 23 -5.51 4.49 -6.64
CA TYR A 23 -4.23 4.27 -7.33
C TYR A 23 -3.22 5.40 -7.13
N THR A 24 -3.69 6.62 -6.86
CA THR A 24 -2.79 7.77 -6.67
C THR A 24 -3.42 8.81 -5.75
N ILE A 25 -2.60 9.37 -4.85
CA ILE A 25 -2.92 10.56 -4.06
C ILE A 25 -1.84 11.61 -4.32
N ILE A 26 -2.25 12.86 -4.56
CA ILE A 26 -1.35 14.01 -4.68
C ILE A 26 -1.57 14.90 -3.47
N TYR A 27 -0.48 15.33 -2.86
CA TYR A 27 -0.46 16.21 -1.71
C TYR A 27 0.12 17.55 -2.12
N ASP A 28 -0.59 18.60 -1.71
CA ASP A 28 -0.11 19.97 -1.74
C ASP A 28 0.12 20.45 -0.32
N SER A 29 1.09 21.34 -0.16
CA SER A 29 1.38 22.05 1.09
C SER A 29 1.01 23.52 0.94
N TRP A 30 0.39 24.08 1.97
CA TRP A 30 0.18 25.52 2.04
C TRP A 30 1.45 26.22 2.49
N THR A 31 2.07 27.00 1.62
CA THR A 31 3.33 27.70 1.88
C THR A 31 3.28 29.09 1.26
N SER A 32 3.74 30.11 1.99
CA SER A 32 3.86 31.49 1.46
C SER A 32 2.56 32.06 0.87
N GLY A 33 1.40 31.67 1.41
CA GLY A 33 0.09 32.18 0.98
C GLY A 33 -0.50 31.51 -0.26
N SER A 34 0.06 30.39 -0.71
CA SER A 34 -0.51 29.58 -1.79
C SER A 34 -0.34 28.07 -1.54
N TRP A 35 -1.15 27.27 -2.23
CA TRP A 35 -0.93 25.82 -2.34
C TRP A 35 0.23 25.55 -3.30
N ALA A 36 1.14 24.67 -2.90
CA ALA A 36 2.26 24.22 -3.72
C ALA A 36 2.40 22.70 -3.66
N ASN A 37 2.75 22.08 -4.80
CA ASN A 37 2.98 20.65 -4.92
C ASN A 37 3.95 20.15 -3.84
N SER A 38 3.61 19.05 -3.16
CA SER A 38 4.43 18.48 -2.09
C SER A 38 4.87 17.05 -2.41
N SER A 39 3.93 16.12 -2.54
CA SER A 39 4.25 14.71 -2.80
C SER A 39 3.17 14.02 -3.62
N LYS A 40 3.52 12.87 -4.17
CA LYS A 40 2.62 11.99 -4.91
C LYS A 40 2.84 10.56 -4.42
N HIS A 41 1.78 9.91 -3.98
CA HIS A 41 1.79 8.53 -3.53
C HIS A 41 1.06 7.69 -4.58
N ILE A 42 1.71 6.62 -5.05
CA ILE A 42 1.18 5.71 -6.07
C ILE A 42 1.04 4.34 -5.43
N PHE A 43 -0.14 3.74 -5.55
CA PHE A 43 -0.48 2.47 -4.92
C PHE A 43 -0.62 1.40 -6.00
N THR A 44 -0.09 0.21 -5.73
CA THR A 44 -0.18 -0.96 -6.60
C THR A 44 -0.81 -2.10 -5.83
N TYR A 45 -1.74 -2.79 -6.47
CA TYR A 45 -2.52 -3.88 -5.90
C TYR A 45 -2.28 -5.17 -6.70
N ASP A 46 -2.44 -6.32 -6.05
CA ASP A 46 -2.43 -7.62 -6.74
C ASP A 46 -3.81 -7.98 -7.34
N VAL A 47 -3.93 -9.19 -7.87
CA VAL A 47 -5.18 -9.71 -8.49
C VAL A 47 -6.33 -9.89 -7.49
N ASN A 48 -6.03 -9.94 -6.18
CA ASN A 48 -7.00 -10.05 -5.10
C ASN A 48 -7.31 -8.68 -4.48
N ASP A 49 -6.90 -7.58 -5.13
CA ASP A 49 -7.03 -6.21 -4.65
C ASP A 49 -6.28 -5.92 -3.33
N TYR A 50 -5.27 -6.72 -2.97
CA TYR A 50 -4.43 -6.44 -1.82
C TYR A 50 -3.30 -5.48 -2.18
N LEU A 51 -3.05 -4.48 -1.34
CA LEU A 51 -1.98 -3.50 -1.54
C LEU A 51 -0.62 -4.22 -1.48
N ILE A 52 0.16 -4.15 -2.55
CA ILE A 52 1.51 -4.76 -2.65
C ILE A 52 2.64 -3.75 -2.71
N LYS A 53 2.35 -2.50 -3.09
CA LYS A 53 3.37 -1.44 -3.11
C LYS A 53 2.77 -0.05 -2.93
N THR A 54 3.47 0.78 -2.16
CA THR A 54 3.28 2.24 -2.16
C THR A 54 4.58 2.90 -2.59
N GLN A 55 4.57 3.67 -3.67
CA GLN A 55 5.70 4.47 -4.13
C GLN A 55 5.44 5.94 -3.82
N ILE A 56 6.40 6.59 -3.15
CA ILE A 56 6.33 8.01 -2.79
C ILE A 56 7.30 8.78 -3.67
N GLN A 57 6.78 9.81 -4.32
CA GLN A 57 7.55 10.80 -5.06
C GLN A 57 7.42 12.16 -4.37
N ARG A 58 8.50 12.92 -4.31
CA ARG A 58 8.52 14.30 -3.78
C ARG A 58 8.61 15.30 -4.91
N TRP A 59 7.95 16.44 -4.74
CA TRP A 59 8.05 17.53 -5.69
C TRP A 59 9.44 18.16 -5.64
N ASP A 60 10.06 18.31 -6.81
CA ASP A 60 11.30 19.04 -7.00
C ASP A 60 11.00 20.30 -7.82
N ALA A 61 11.06 21.45 -7.16
CA ALA A 61 10.78 22.75 -7.77
C ALA A 61 11.85 23.18 -8.78
N GLN A 62 13.09 22.68 -8.67
CA GLN A 62 14.16 23.05 -9.61
C GLN A 62 13.94 22.43 -10.98
N THR A 63 13.45 21.19 -11.00
CA THR A 63 13.18 20.45 -12.24
C THR A 63 11.70 20.43 -12.62
N ASN A 64 10.84 21.09 -11.85
CA ASN A 64 9.39 21.15 -12.03
C ASN A 64 8.76 19.76 -12.21
N SER A 65 9.20 18.79 -11.40
CA SER A 65 8.79 17.38 -11.56
C SER A 65 8.75 16.62 -10.24
N TYR A 66 7.96 15.56 -10.18
CA TYR A 66 7.98 14.62 -9.05
C TYR A 66 9.15 13.63 -9.21
N LYS A 67 10.02 13.56 -8.19
CA LYS A 67 11.16 12.63 -8.14
C LYS A 67 10.89 11.48 -7.18
N ILE A 68 11.31 10.28 -7.56
CA ILE A 68 11.22 9.09 -6.71
C ILE A 68 11.99 9.35 -5.42
N TYR A 69 11.35 9.07 -4.28
CA TYR A 69 11.93 9.29 -2.96
C TYR A 69 12.05 8.00 -2.16
N SER A 70 10.95 7.26 -2.03
CA SER A 70 10.89 6.05 -1.21
C SER A 70 9.81 5.10 -1.71
N GLN A 71 9.87 3.84 -1.28
CA GLN A 71 8.79 2.89 -1.48
C GLN A 71 8.60 1.98 -0.26
N VAL A 72 7.38 1.47 -0.11
CA VAL A 72 7.07 0.37 0.79
C VAL A 72 6.54 -0.78 -0.06
N ASN A 73 7.18 -1.94 0.04
CA ASN A 73 6.70 -3.19 -0.56
C ASN A 73 6.02 -4.04 0.52
N TYR A 74 4.89 -4.65 0.19
CA TYR A 74 4.08 -5.44 1.11
C TYR A 74 3.99 -6.89 0.64
N THR A 75 4.13 -7.80 1.60
CA THR A 75 3.76 -9.21 1.43
C THR A 75 2.52 -9.44 2.30
N ASN A 76 1.44 -9.92 1.69
CA ASN A 76 0.16 -10.11 2.37
C ASN A 76 -0.08 -11.58 2.71
N ASN A 77 -0.78 -11.83 3.80
CA ASN A 77 -1.39 -13.12 4.11
C ASN A 77 -2.56 -13.39 3.15
N SER A 78 -3.06 -14.64 3.12
CA SER A 78 -4.18 -15.03 2.25
C SER A 78 -5.47 -14.24 2.48
N ASN A 79 -5.70 -13.74 3.69
CA ASN A 79 -6.83 -12.90 4.07
C ASN A 79 -6.62 -11.39 3.79
N GLY A 80 -5.51 -11.00 3.16
CA GLY A 80 -5.22 -9.61 2.81
C GLY A 80 -4.57 -8.77 3.91
N THR A 81 -4.39 -9.31 5.12
CA THR A 81 -3.59 -8.63 6.15
C THR A 81 -2.12 -8.58 5.75
N ILE A 82 -1.40 -7.52 6.11
CA ILE A 82 0.02 -7.36 5.79
C ILE A 82 0.85 -8.31 6.65
N GLN A 83 1.46 -9.33 6.06
CA GLN A 83 2.41 -10.20 6.76
C GLN A 83 3.72 -9.46 7.02
N GLN A 84 4.21 -8.73 6.01
CA GLN A 84 5.47 -8.02 6.05
C GLN A 84 5.41 -6.72 5.24
N SER A 85 6.11 -5.69 5.70
CA SER A 85 6.40 -4.50 4.89
C SER A 85 7.90 -4.19 4.89
N ILE A 86 8.47 -3.90 3.73
CA ILE A 86 9.86 -3.42 3.59
C ILE A 86 9.84 -1.98 3.10
N PHE A 87 10.39 -1.07 3.88
CA PHE A 87 10.60 0.32 3.52
C PHE A 87 12.00 0.52 2.94
N GLN A 88 12.04 1.18 1.78
CA GLN A 88 13.26 1.44 1.02
C GLN A 88 13.31 2.91 0.59
N ILE A 89 14.52 3.45 0.55
CA ILE A 89 14.80 4.81 0.07
C ILE A 89 15.52 4.72 -1.28
N TRP A 90 15.17 5.61 -2.20
CA TRP A 90 15.83 5.69 -3.50
C TRP A 90 17.17 6.41 -3.37
N ASP A 91 18.23 5.79 -3.86
CA ASP A 91 19.56 6.38 -3.96
C ASP A 91 19.80 6.86 -5.39
N ASN A 92 19.83 8.19 -5.57
CA ASN A 92 20.07 8.80 -6.87
C ASN A 92 21.50 8.58 -7.38
N GLY A 93 22.48 8.39 -6.49
CA GLY A 93 23.88 8.17 -6.88
C GLY A 93 24.11 6.78 -7.48
N THR A 94 23.43 5.76 -6.95
CA THR A 94 23.52 4.38 -7.44
C THR A 94 22.35 3.96 -8.32
N SER A 95 21.32 4.80 -8.45
CA SER A 95 20.06 4.49 -9.13
C SER A 95 19.44 3.18 -8.65
N SER A 96 19.43 2.98 -7.33
CA SER A 96 19.00 1.73 -6.71
C SER A 96 18.18 1.96 -5.43
N TRP A 97 17.46 0.92 -4.99
CA TRP A 97 16.68 0.93 -3.76
C TRP A 97 17.51 0.42 -2.59
N ASN A 98 17.66 1.25 -1.56
CA ASN A 98 18.34 0.88 -0.32
C ASN A 98 17.32 0.50 0.75
N ASN A 99 17.46 -0.70 1.30
CA ASN A 99 16.66 -1.17 2.44
C ASN A 99 16.90 -0.29 3.67
N LEU A 100 15.82 0.09 4.36
CA LEU A 100 15.91 0.84 5.62
C LEU A 100 15.32 0.06 6.79
N GLU A 101 14.06 -0.36 6.65
CA GLU A 101 13.29 -0.98 7.73
C GLU A 101 12.42 -2.12 7.18
N ARG A 102 12.33 -3.20 7.95
CA ARG A 102 11.39 -4.30 7.71
C ARG A 102 10.50 -4.44 8.94
N LYS A 103 9.19 -4.61 8.70
CA LYS A 103 8.22 -4.93 9.74
C LYS A 103 7.56 -6.26 9.42
N THR A 104 7.45 -7.12 10.42
CA THR A 104 6.73 -8.40 10.33
C THR A 104 5.60 -8.40 11.35
N TYR A 105 4.40 -8.77 10.92
CA TYR A 105 3.18 -8.71 11.72
C TYR A 105 2.66 -10.11 12.02
N THR A 106 2.09 -10.29 13.21
CA THR A 106 1.26 -11.46 13.53
C THR A 106 -0.11 -10.98 13.97
N TYR A 107 -1.11 -11.86 13.84
CA TYR A 107 -2.51 -11.51 14.03
C TYR A 107 -3.22 -12.53 14.91
N ASN A 108 -4.29 -12.09 15.58
CA ASN A 108 -5.22 -13.00 16.25
C ASN A 108 -6.24 -13.56 15.23
N VAL A 109 -7.18 -14.37 15.72
CA VAL A 109 -8.24 -14.99 14.90
C VAL A 109 -9.24 -14.00 14.30
N PHE A 110 -9.18 -12.73 14.70
CA PHE A 110 -10.04 -11.65 14.22
C PHE A 110 -9.26 -10.64 13.36
N ASP A 111 -8.10 -11.04 12.83
CA ASP A 111 -7.24 -10.23 11.96
C ASP A 111 -6.74 -8.92 12.59
N LYS A 112 -6.70 -8.87 13.93
CA LYS A 112 -6.11 -7.75 14.65
C LYS A 112 -4.64 -8.04 14.97
N PRO A 113 -3.73 -7.07 14.79
CA PRO A 113 -2.31 -7.27 15.09
C PRO A 113 -2.08 -7.71 16.55
N LEU A 114 -1.35 -8.81 16.75
CA LEU A 114 -0.86 -9.26 18.05
C LEU A 114 0.57 -8.77 18.29
N THR A 115 1.43 -8.85 17.27
CA THR A 115 2.81 -8.38 17.38
C THR A 115 3.27 -7.67 16.13
N VAL A 116 4.21 -6.74 16.31
CA VAL A 116 4.98 -6.14 15.22
C VAL A 116 6.45 -6.20 15.60
N THR A 117 7.24 -6.91 14.81
CA THR A 117 8.71 -6.93 14.92
C THR A 117 9.28 -5.94 13.91
N TYR A 118 10.18 -5.07 14.37
CA TYR A 118 10.90 -4.09 13.56
C TYR A 118 12.35 -4.53 13.41
N GLU A 119 12.84 -4.49 12.19
CA GLU A 119 14.23 -4.78 11.85
C GLU A 119 14.81 -3.65 11.01
N GLY A 120 16.06 -3.27 11.27
CA GLY A 120 16.82 -2.31 10.48
C GLY A 120 17.78 -3.03 9.54
N TRP A 121 18.07 -2.44 8.38
CA TRP A 121 19.09 -2.97 7.48
C TRP A 121 20.47 -2.45 7.86
N GLN A 122 21.39 -3.34 8.24
CA GLN A 122 22.76 -2.98 8.62
C GLN A 122 23.74 -4.01 8.05
N SER A 123 24.80 -3.53 7.39
CA SER A 123 25.89 -4.35 6.86
C SER A 123 25.43 -5.55 6.02
N GLY A 124 24.42 -5.35 5.16
CA GLY A 124 23.91 -6.39 4.26
C GLY A 124 22.96 -7.40 4.90
N SER A 125 22.44 -7.13 6.10
CA SER A 125 21.53 -8.03 6.80
C SER A 125 20.48 -7.28 7.63
N TRP A 126 19.36 -7.95 7.92
CA TRP A 126 18.33 -7.42 8.81
C TRP A 126 18.70 -7.67 10.28
N GLN A 127 18.61 -6.63 11.10
CA GLN A 127 18.91 -6.67 12.53
C GLN A 127 17.67 -6.28 13.33
N ASN A 128 17.30 -7.09 14.33
CA ASN A 128 16.16 -6.78 15.21
C ASN A 128 16.39 -5.48 15.97
N LEU A 129 15.40 -4.59 15.95
CA LEU A 129 15.43 -3.32 16.68
C LEU A 129 14.49 -3.34 17.87
N LYS A 130 13.23 -3.74 17.65
CA LYS A 130 12.19 -3.73 18.67
C LYS A 130 11.02 -4.64 18.29
N LYS A 131 10.28 -5.08 19.29
CA LYS A 131 9.03 -5.83 19.11
C LYS A 131 7.95 -5.24 20.01
N TYR A 132 6.78 -4.97 19.43
CA TYR A 132 5.60 -4.56 20.18
C TYR A 132 4.62 -5.72 20.30
N PHE A 133 3.90 -5.75 21.42
CA PHE A 133 2.78 -6.65 21.69
C PHE A 133 1.54 -5.81 21.90
N PHE A 134 0.43 -6.22 21.29
CA PHE A 134 -0.86 -5.59 21.43
C PHE A 134 -1.78 -6.55 22.17
N TYR A 135 -2.30 -6.09 23.31
CA TYR A 135 -3.28 -6.83 24.10
C TYR A 135 -4.66 -6.32 23.69
N LEU A 136 -5.52 -7.23 23.23
CA LEU A 136 -6.77 -6.96 22.54
C LEU A 136 -7.91 -7.81 23.10
#